data_AF-A0A9E3A8P4-F1
#
_entry.id   AF-A0A9E3A8P4-F1
#
_cell.length_a   1.000
_cell.length_b   1.000
_cell.length_c   1.000
_cell.angle_alpha   90.00
_cell.angle_beta   90.00
_cell.angle_gamma   90.00
#
_symmetry.space_group_name_H-M   'P 1'
#
loop_
_entity.id
_entity.type
_entity.pdbx_description
1 polymer ?
#
loop_
_entity_poly.entity_id
_entity_poly.type
_entity_poly.pdbx_seq_one_letter_code
_entity_poly.pdbx_strand_id
1 'polypeptide(L)'
;MDLAPLIVHHGYLVVFLIVLAEAIDLPVPAALALVGAGAACASHSLHLSGIFAAAIAAMLLGDSLMFFLGRYMGWGLLGLLCKVSINPETCILRSAESFYKRGKRTLAIAKFVPGLNAMAPPLAGSMKMRYDQFLSIDAGGAALYILTYTLLGFIFRDFVATITRGFHTAGHAVGMAVLIALGIYVTYRVWLYQKHRIFRVVPRIQVEELARRLASEEAGNVQVVDVRSHGYYDSDAQRIKGSIRLEPNHLGEELKNLPKDKHIYVYCT
;
A
#
# COMPACT_ATOMS: atom_id res chain seq x y z
N MET A 1 16.53 -22.70 -30.04
CA MET A 1 16.66 -23.34 -28.71
C MET A 1 15.26 -23.43 -28.15
N ASP A 2 14.70 -24.63 -28.11
CA ASP A 2 13.28 -24.83 -27.82
C ASP A 2 12.97 -24.44 -26.36
N LEU A 3 12.19 -23.38 -26.18
CA LEU A 3 11.73 -22.89 -24.88
C LEU A 3 10.74 -23.84 -24.20
N ALA A 4 10.10 -24.72 -24.98
CA ALA A 4 9.07 -25.65 -24.55
C ALA A 4 9.53 -26.64 -23.45
N PRO A 5 10.66 -27.37 -23.58
CA PRO A 5 11.13 -28.28 -22.53
C PRO A 5 11.52 -27.58 -21.21
N LEU A 6 12.01 -26.33 -21.27
CA LEU A 6 12.34 -25.56 -20.06
C LEU A 6 11.08 -25.14 -19.28
N ILE A 7 10.00 -24.79 -20.00
CA ILE A 7 8.70 -24.43 -19.44
C ILE A 7 7.97 -25.66 -18.85
N VAL A 8 8.11 -26.84 -19.46
CA VAL A 8 7.55 -28.09 -18.91
C VAL A 8 8.26 -28.47 -17.60
N HIS A 9 9.59 -28.28 -17.52
CA HIS A 9 10.35 -28.59 -16.30
C HIS A 9 10.26 -27.52 -15.20
N HIS A 10 10.15 -26.23 -15.54
CA HIS A 10 10.14 -25.13 -14.55
C HIS A 10 8.77 -24.48 -14.35
N GLY A 11 7.74 -24.82 -15.14
CA GLY A 11 6.42 -24.18 -15.06
C GLY A 11 5.77 -24.27 -13.69
N TYR A 12 5.88 -25.43 -13.03
CA TYR A 12 5.40 -25.62 -11.65
C TYR A 12 6.18 -24.78 -10.63
N LEU A 13 7.51 -24.73 -10.76
CA LEU A 13 8.38 -23.95 -9.87
C LEU A 13 8.16 -22.44 -10.04
N VAL A 14 8.00 -21.97 -11.27
CA VAL A 14 7.73 -20.57 -11.57
C VAL A 14 6.39 -20.14 -10.97
N VAL A 15 5.34 -20.95 -11.13
CA VAL A 15 4.04 -20.67 -10.48
C VAL A 15 4.19 -20.68 -8.96
N PHE A 16 4.89 -21.66 -8.40
CA PHE A 16 5.16 -21.73 -6.96
C PHE A 16 5.83 -20.45 -6.46
N LEU A 17 6.91 -20.00 -7.08
CA LEU A 17 7.68 -18.83 -6.65
C LEU A 17 6.89 -17.53 -6.81
N ILE A 18 6.14 -17.38 -7.89
CA ILE A 18 5.32 -16.19 -8.14
C ILE A 18 4.17 -16.10 -7.13
N VAL A 19 3.45 -17.20 -6.91
CA VAL A 19 2.36 -17.27 -5.94
C VAL A 19 2.88 -17.06 -4.52
N LEU A 20 4.03 -17.66 -4.18
CA LEU A 20 4.68 -17.46 -2.88
C LEU A 20 5.07 -16.00 -2.69
N ALA A 21 5.64 -15.36 -3.71
CA ALA A 21 5.99 -13.94 -3.68
C ALA A 21 4.76 -13.06 -3.43
N GLU A 22 3.65 -13.28 -4.15
CA GLU A 22 2.41 -12.54 -3.87
C GLU A 22 1.91 -12.79 -2.44
N ALA A 23 1.94 -14.03 -1.96
CA ALA A 23 1.47 -14.39 -0.62
C ALA A 23 2.32 -13.81 0.53
N ILE A 24 3.56 -13.37 0.25
CA ILE A 24 4.40 -12.62 1.20
C ILE A 24 4.36 -11.10 0.95
N ASP A 25 3.31 -10.62 0.28
CA ASP A 25 3.03 -9.22 -0.02
C ASP A 25 4.03 -8.54 -0.99
N LEU A 26 4.77 -9.31 -1.80
CA LEU A 26 5.47 -8.70 -2.93
C LEU A 26 4.46 -8.27 -4.01
N PRO A 27 4.66 -7.12 -4.66
CA PRO A 27 3.75 -6.59 -5.67
C PRO A 27 3.89 -7.35 -7.01
N VAL A 28 3.53 -8.63 -7.00
CA VAL A 28 3.62 -9.56 -8.13
C VAL A 28 2.20 -10.07 -8.46
N PRO A 29 1.77 -10.04 -9.73
CA PRO A 29 0.42 -10.44 -10.10
C PRO A 29 0.33 -11.96 -10.33
N ALA A 30 0.21 -12.78 -9.28
CA ALA A 30 0.13 -14.24 -9.45
C ALA A 30 -1.15 -14.70 -10.16
N ALA A 31 -2.24 -13.92 -10.10
CA ALA A 31 -3.42 -14.14 -10.95
C ALA A 31 -3.05 -14.28 -12.45
N LEU A 32 -2.12 -13.46 -12.95
CA LEU A 32 -1.66 -13.57 -14.35
C LEU A 32 -0.86 -14.84 -14.59
N ALA A 33 0.00 -15.23 -13.64
CA ALA A 33 0.77 -16.46 -13.75
C ALA A 33 -0.14 -17.71 -13.72
N LEU A 34 -1.20 -17.71 -12.90
CA LEU A 34 -2.18 -18.78 -12.84
C LEU A 34 -3.01 -18.89 -14.13
N VAL A 35 -3.41 -17.75 -14.72
CA VAL A 35 -4.06 -17.72 -16.04
C VAL A 35 -3.12 -18.29 -17.13
N GLY A 36 -1.85 -17.88 -17.13
CA GLY A 36 -0.85 -18.43 -18.06
C GLY A 36 -0.63 -19.93 -17.88
N ALA A 37 -0.55 -20.40 -16.64
CA ALA A 37 -0.43 -21.81 -16.30
C ALA A 37 -1.67 -22.61 -16.74
N GLY A 38 -2.87 -22.04 -16.57
CA GLY A 38 -4.12 -22.62 -17.07
C GLY A 38 -4.13 -22.83 -18.59
N ALA A 39 -3.68 -21.83 -19.34
CA ALA A 39 -3.56 -21.93 -20.80
C ALA A 39 -2.53 -22.98 -21.22
N ALA A 40 -1.42 -23.10 -20.49
CA ALA A 40 -0.41 -24.14 -20.72
C ALA A 40 -0.94 -25.55 -20.40
N CYS A 41 -1.78 -25.71 -19.36
CA CYS A 41 -2.48 -26.95 -19.08
C CYS A 41 -3.41 -27.35 -20.24
N ALA A 42 -4.08 -26.38 -20.87
CA ALA A 42 -4.96 -26.63 -22.01
C ALA A 42 -4.22 -27.07 -23.29
N SER A 43 -2.90 -26.88 -23.32
CA SER A 43 -1.99 -27.34 -24.39
C SER A 43 -1.31 -28.67 -24.06
N HIS A 44 -1.71 -29.33 -22.97
CA HIS A 44 -1.12 -30.56 -22.43
C HIS A 44 0.37 -30.45 -22.00
N SER A 45 0.90 -29.24 -21.90
CA SER A 45 2.28 -29.00 -21.46
C SER A 45 2.47 -29.13 -19.95
N LEU A 46 1.41 -28.90 -19.18
CA LEU A 46 1.39 -28.98 -17.72
C LEU A 46 0.11 -29.69 -17.25
N HIS A 47 0.18 -30.27 -16.05
CA HIS A 47 -0.96 -30.93 -15.41
C HIS A 47 -1.63 -29.98 -14.42
N LEU A 48 -2.96 -29.90 -14.49
CA LEU A 48 -3.77 -29.05 -13.61
C LEU A 48 -3.56 -29.39 -12.13
N SER A 49 -3.44 -30.68 -11.80
CA SER A 49 -3.16 -31.16 -10.44
C SER A 49 -1.81 -30.66 -9.91
N GLY A 50 -0.76 -30.65 -10.75
CA GLY A 50 0.56 -30.17 -10.38
C GLY A 50 0.57 -28.65 -10.15
N ILE A 51 -0.12 -27.89 -11.01
CA ILE A 51 -0.29 -26.45 -10.83
C ILE A 51 -1.06 -26.13 -9.55
N PHE A 52 -2.17 -26.83 -9.32
CA PHE A 52 -2.97 -26.66 -8.12
C PHE A 52 -2.16 -26.98 -6.85
N ALA A 53 -1.44 -28.10 -6.82
CA ALA A 53 -0.61 -28.50 -5.70
C ALA A 53 0.53 -27.50 -5.42
N ALA A 54 1.20 -27.03 -6.46
CA ALA A 54 2.27 -26.03 -6.33
C ALA A 54 1.73 -24.69 -5.81
N ALA A 55 0.64 -24.17 -6.42
CA ALA A 55 0.07 -22.89 -6.05
C ALA A 55 -0.55 -22.90 -4.65
N ILE A 56 -1.24 -23.98 -4.26
CA ILE A 56 -1.85 -24.08 -2.94
C ILE A 56 -0.77 -24.17 -1.86
N ALA A 57 0.30 -24.94 -2.09
CA ALA A 57 1.41 -25.02 -1.16
C ALA A 57 2.12 -23.67 -0.99
N ALA A 58 2.42 -22.99 -2.10
CA ALA A 58 3.03 -21.66 -2.10
C ALA A 58 2.19 -20.64 -1.31
N MET A 59 0.90 -20.57 -1.60
CA MET A 59 0.00 -19.61 -0.99
C MET A 59 -0.18 -19.87 0.50
N LEU A 60 -0.44 -21.12 0.90
CA LEU A 60 -0.57 -21.47 2.32
C LEU A 60 0.71 -21.22 3.11
N LEU A 61 1.89 -21.42 2.51
CA LEU A 61 3.17 -21.12 3.14
C LEU A 61 3.36 -19.61 3.37
N GLY A 62 3.11 -18.79 2.36
CA GLY A 62 3.21 -17.33 2.47
C GLY A 62 2.19 -16.73 3.44
N ASP A 63 0.93 -17.15 3.32
CA ASP A 63 -0.15 -16.69 4.19
C ASP A 63 0.08 -17.10 5.65
N SER A 64 0.60 -18.30 5.88
CA SER A 64 0.98 -18.75 7.23
C SER A 64 2.13 -17.92 7.80
N LEU A 65 3.14 -17.60 6.99
CA LEU A 65 4.24 -16.72 7.41
C LEU A 65 3.69 -15.36 7.83
N MET A 66 2.82 -14.75 7.03
CA MET A 66 2.20 -13.47 7.33
C MET A 66 1.26 -13.53 8.54
N PHE A 67 0.53 -14.62 8.71
CA PHE A 67 -0.29 -14.87 9.91
C PHE A 67 0.56 -14.89 11.17
N PHE A 68 1.65 -15.66 11.19
CA PHE A 68 2.54 -15.71 12.35
C PHE A 68 3.21 -14.36 12.59
N LEU A 69 3.65 -13.68 11.54
CA LEU A 69 4.23 -12.35 11.63
C LEU A 69 3.25 -11.37 12.29
N GLY A 70 1.98 -11.36 11.85
CA GLY A 70 0.92 -10.58 12.47
C GLY A 70 0.63 -10.99 13.92
N ARG A 71 0.74 -12.28 14.26
CA ARG A 71 0.54 -12.79 15.62
C ARG A 71 1.63 -12.34 16.59
N TYR A 72 2.89 -12.35 16.16
CA TYR A 72 4.03 -12.00 17.01
C TYR A 72 4.26 -10.49 17.09
N MET A 73 4.08 -9.75 15.98
CA MET A 73 4.32 -8.31 15.92
C MET A 73 3.10 -7.45 16.28
N GLY A 74 1.90 -8.06 16.34
CA GLY A 74 0.65 -7.39 16.72
C GLY A 74 0.36 -6.15 15.86
N TRP A 75 -0.17 -5.10 16.50
CA TRP A 75 -0.52 -3.83 15.84
C TRP A 75 0.69 -3.04 15.31
N GLY A 76 1.92 -3.39 15.70
CA GLY A 76 3.15 -2.74 15.24
C GLY A 76 3.42 -2.97 13.74
N LEU A 77 3.11 -4.16 13.22
CA LEU A 77 3.21 -4.47 11.79
C LEU A 77 2.15 -3.72 10.98
N LEU A 78 0.93 -3.63 11.52
CA LEU A 78 -0.17 -2.90 10.89
C LEU A 78 0.14 -1.40 10.79
N GLY A 79 0.79 -0.83 11.81
CA GLY A 79 1.30 0.54 11.77
C GLY A 79 2.41 0.76 10.72
N LEU A 80 3.26 -0.23 10.46
CA LEU A 80 4.32 -0.17 9.45
C LEU A 80 3.77 -0.30 8.01
N LEU A 81 2.85 -1.24 7.79
CA LEU A 81 2.15 -1.44 6.53
C LEU A 81 1.24 -0.24 6.19
N CYS A 82 0.57 0.33 7.19
CA CYS A 82 -0.27 1.52 7.01
C CYS A 82 0.53 2.82 6.83
N LYS A 83 1.80 2.87 7.22
CA LYS A 83 2.70 4.01 6.98
C LYS A 83 3.03 4.23 5.50
N VAL A 84 2.89 3.17 4.68
CA VAL A 84 3.01 3.23 3.21
C VAL A 84 1.70 3.66 2.56
N SER A 85 0.57 3.56 3.28
CA SER A 85 -0.76 3.96 2.80
C SER A 85 -1.02 5.45 3.03
N ILE A 86 -1.69 6.08 2.07
CA ILE A 86 -1.95 7.54 2.01
C ILE A 86 -2.80 8.05 3.20
N ASN A 87 -3.49 7.16 3.93
CA ASN A 87 -4.24 7.50 5.16
C ASN A 87 -4.16 6.35 6.20
N PRO A 88 -3.21 6.42 7.16
CA PRO A 88 -2.93 5.31 8.08
C PRO A 88 -4.06 5.04 9.10
N GLU A 89 -4.79 6.06 9.56
CA GLU A 89 -5.82 5.89 10.59
C GLU A 89 -7.10 5.22 10.06
N THR A 90 -7.52 5.57 8.84
CA THR A 90 -8.73 5.02 8.20
C THR A 90 -8.52 3.59 7.71
N CYS A 91 -7.29 3.26 7.29
CA CYS A 91 -6.89 1.94 6.82
C CYS A 91 -6.98 0.89 7.93
N ILE A 92 -6.50 1.25 9.13
CA ILE A 92 -6.52 0.40 10.31
C ILE A 92 -7.95 0.21 10.84
N LEU A 93 -8.68 1.31 11.06
CA LEU A 93 -9.97 1.25 11.76
C LEU A 93 -11.08 0.58 10.94
N ARG A 94 -11.21 0.89 9.64
CA ARG A 94 -12.28 0.29 8.81
C ARG A 94 -12.02 -1.18 8.47
N SER A 95 -10.75 -1.54 8.22
CA SER A 95 -10.37 -2.92 7.90
C SER A 95 -10.50 -3.81 9.13
N ALA A 96 -10.04 -3.34 10.30
CA ALA A 96 -10.21 -4.04 11.57
C ALA A 96 -11.68 -4.18 11.96
N GLU A 97 -12.52 -3.15 11.81
CA GLU A 97 -13.93 -3.20 12.20
C GLU A 97 -14.75 -4.17 11.32
N SER A 98 -14.49 -4.20 10.01
CA SER A 98 -15.12 -5.15 9.08
C SER A 98 -14.68 -6.60 9.35
N PHE A 99 -13.40 -6.81 9.65
CA PHE A 99 -12.86 -8.11 10.04
C PHE A 99 -13.33 -8.54 11.43
N TYR A 100 -13.54 -7.61 12.36
CA TYR A 100 -14.09 -7.90 13.69
C TYR A 100 -15.54 -8.38 13.62
N LYS A 101 -16.36 -7.77 12.74
CA LYS A 101 -17.77 -8.12 12.56
C LYS A 101 -17.98 -9.39 11.71
N ARG A 102 -17.10 -9.67 10.73
CA ARG A 102 -17.30 -10.74 9.72
C ARG A 102 -16.05 -11.56 9.35
N GLY A 103 -14.99 -11.53 10.15
CA GLY A 103 -13.63 -11.97 9.81
C GLY A 103 -13.48 -13.32 9.12
N LYS A 104 -14.28 -14.32 9.48
CA LYS A 104 -14.27 -15.63 8.80
C LYS A 104 -14.72 -15.56 7.34
N ARG A 105 -15.77 -14.79 7.04
CA ARG A 105 -16.27 -14.59 5.66
C ARG A 105 -15.36 -13.65 4.90
N THR A 106 -14.83 -12.62 5.58
CA THR A 106 -13.89 -11.67 5.00
C THR A 106 -12.61 -12.37 4.55
N LEU A 107 -12.07 -13.30 5.34
CA LEU A 107 -10.86 -14.05 5.01
C LEU A 107 -11.01 -14.90 3.73
N ALA A 108 -12.17 -15.54 3.55
CA ALA A 108 -12.44 -16.34 2.34
C ALA A 108 -12.56 -15.49 1.07
N ILE A 109 -13.15 -14.29 1.17
CA ILE A 109 -13.38 -13.38 0.03
C ILE A 109 -12.17 -12.47 -0.23
N ALA A 110 -11.34 -12.24 0.79
CA ALA A 110 -10.21 -11.31 0.76
C ALA A 110 -9.27 -11.57 -0.42
N LYS A 111 -9.07 -12.84 -0.80
CA LYS A 111 -8.18 -13.23 -1.90
C LYS A 111 -8.58 -12.65 -3.26
N PHE A 112 -9.85 -12.33 -3.47
CA PHE A 112 -10.34 -11.75 -4.72
C PHE A 112 -10.29 -10.22 -4.75
N VAL A 113 -9.98 -9.58 -3.62
CA VAL A 113 -9.99 -8.13 -3.46
C VAL A 113 -8.55 -7.64 -3.28
N PRO A 114 -7.96 -6.98 -4.30
CA PRO A 114 -6.61 -6.45 -4.21
C PRO A 114 -6.42 -5.56 -2.97
N GLY A 115 -5.32 -5.78 -2.24
CA GLY A 115 -5.00 -5.06 -1.02
C GLY A 115 -5.70 -5.58 0.23
N LEU A 116 -6.87 -6.23 0.11
CA LEU A 116 -7.48 -6.96 1.22
C LEU A 116 -6.83 -8.34 1.38
N ASN A 117 -6.45 -8.99 0.28
CA ASN A 117 -5.71 -10.27 0.28
C ASN A 117 -4.43 -10.19 1.11
N ALA A 118 -3.63 -9.14 0.89
CA ALA A 118 -2.37 -8.88 1.59
C ALA A 118 -2.56 -8.66 3.09
N MET A 119 -3.62 -7.93 3.46
CA MET A 119 -3.85 -7.54 4.85
C MET A 119 -4.55 -8.63 5.67
N ALA A 120 -5.23 -9.59 5.04
CA ALA A 120 -6.07 -10.57 5.73
C ALA A 120 -5.29 -11.53 6.64
N PRO A 121 -4.22 -12.21 6.17
CA PRO A 121 -3.43 -13.10 7.01
C PRO A 121 -2.78 -12.43 8.23
N PRO A 122 -2.06 -11.30 8.10
CA PRO A 122 -1.45 -10.64 9.27
C PRO A 122 -2.51 -10.06 10.21
N LEU A 123 -3.66 -9.60 9.71
CA LEU A 123 -4.77 -9.14 10.55
C LEU A 123 -5.39 -10.29 11.35
N ALA A 124 -5.63 -11.45 10.73
CA ALA A 124 -6.11 -12.64 11.43
C ALA A 124 -5.14 -13.09 12.53
N GLY A 125 -3.83 -13.01 12.26
CA GLY A 125 -2.77 -13.29 13.22
C GLY A 125 -2.79 -12.33 14.42
N SER A 126 -2.83 -11.02 14.17
CA SER A 126 -2.82 -9.99 15.22
C SER A 126 -4.06 -10.03 16.11
N MET A 127 -5.20 -10.48 15.57
CA MET A 127 -6.44 -10.72 16.32
C MET A 127 -6.44 -12.04 17.13
N LYS A 128 -5.30 -12.73 17.20
CA LYS A 128 -5.12 -13.99 17.93
C LYS A 128 -6.05 -15.14 17.49
N MET A 129 -6.56 -15.12 16.25
CA MET A 129 -7.36 -16.21 15.68
C MET A 129 -6.66 -17.56 15.84
N ARG A 130 -7.39 -18.66 16.02
CA ARG A 130 -6.77 -19.99 16.12
C ARG A 130 -6.21 -20.39 14.73
N TYR A 131 -4.98 -20.90 14.70
CA TYR A 131 -4.27 -21.18 13.43
C TYR A 131 -4.98 -22.24 12.57
N ASP A 132 -5.55 -23.27 13.19
CA ASP A 132 -6.37 -24.30 12.52
C ASP A 132 -7.60 -23.70 11.83
N GLN A 133 -8.25 -22.74 12.49
CA GLN A 133 -9.39 -22.03 11.93
C GLN A 133 -8.97 -21.09 10.80
N PHE A 134 -7.84 -20.41 10.93
CA PHE A 134 -7.28 -19.58 9.87
C PHE A 134 -6.96 -20.43 8.65
N LEU A 135 -6.16 -21.49 8.83
CA LEU A 135 -5.67 -22.35 7.76
C LEU A 135 -6.81 -23.02 6.97
N SER A 136 -7.86 -23.48 7.66
CA SER A 136 -9.02 -24.11 6.98
C SER A 136 -9.80 -23.13 6.10
N ILE A 137 -10.02 -21.90 6.57
CA ILE A 137 -10.73 -20.87 5.81
C ILE A 137 -9.85 -20.34 4.68
N ASP A 138 -8.57 -20.10 4.98
CA ASP A 138 -7.58 -19.61 4.03
C ASP A 138 -7.34 -20.63 2.90
N ALA A 139 -7.20 -21.91 3.23
CA ALA A 139 -7.11 -22.99 2.24
C ALA A 139 -8.34 -23.07 1.32
N GLY A 140 -9.54 -22.88 1.88
CA GLY A 140 -10.76 -22.83 1.08
C GLY A 140 -10.78 -21.66 0.09
N GLY A 141 -10.43 -20.46 0.58
CA GLY A 141 -10.31 -19.28 -0.28
C GLY A 141 -9.20 -19.42 -1.32
N ALA A 142 -8.04 -19.96 -0.92
CA ALA A 142 -6.87 -20.16 -1.77
C ALA A 142 -7.17 -21.15 -2.89
N ALA A 143 -7.82 -22.27 -2.56
CA ALA A 143 -8.26 -23.25 -3.54
C ALA A 143 -9.24 -22.63 -4.55
N LEU A 144 -10.22 -21.87 -4.07
CA LEU A 144 -11.18 -21.19 -4.95
C LEU A 144 -10.47 -20.21 -5.88
N TYR A 145 -9.59 -19.35 -5.35
CA TYR A 145 -8.80 -18.40 -6.12
C TYR A 145 -7.97 -19.10 -7.21
N ILE A 146 -7.20 -20.13 -6.84
CA ILE A 146 -6.35 -20.88 -7.78
C ILE A 146 -7.19 -21.51 -8.87
N LEU A 147 -8.30 -22.18 -8.51
CA LEU A 147 -9.18 -22.81 -9.48
C LEU A 147 -9.81 -21.79 -10.41
N THR A 148 -10.30 -20.66 -9.90
CA THR A 148 -10.90 -19.60 -10.72
C THR A 148 -9.93 -19.10 -11.78
N TYR A 149 -8.72 -18.66 -11.41
CA TYR A 149 -7.77 -18.09 -12.37
C TYR A 149 -7.16 -19.15 -13.29
N THR A 150 -6.91 -20.36 -12.80
CA THR A 150 -6.37 -21.44 -13.63
C THR A 150 -7.42 -21.95 -14.63
N LEU A 151 -8.68 -22.12 -14.22
CA LEU A 151 -9.77 -22.49 -15.14
C LEU A 151 -10.06 -21.37 -16.14
N LEU A 152 -9.98 -20.11 -15.73
CA LEU A 152 -10.10 -18.98 -16.64
C LEU A 152 -9.03 -19.06 -17.74
N GLY A 153 -7.77 -19.31 -17.38
CA GLY A 153 -6.70 -19.54 -18.35
C GLY A 153 -6.93 -20.75 -19.26
N PHE A 154 -7.47 -21.85 -18.70
CA PHE A 154 -7.75 -23.08 -19.43
C PHE A 154 -8.86 -22.89 -20.48
N ILE A 155 -9.96 -22.22 -20.11
CA ILE A 155 -11.13 -21.98 -20.97
C ILE A 155 -10.80 -20.92 -22.03
N PHE A 156 -10.15 -19.82 -21.63
CA PHE A 156 -9.84 -18.70 -22.52
C PHE A 156 -8.47 -18.85 -23.21
N ARG A 157 -7.99 -20.08 -23.39
CA ARG A 157 -6.64 -20.36 -23.94
C ARG A 157 -6.40 -19.69 -25.29
N ASP A 158 -7.40 -19.61 -26.15
CA ASP A 158 -7.24 -19.07 -27.51
C ASP A 158 -7.11 -17.53 -27.48
N PHE A 159 -7.81 -16.89 -26.54
CA PHE A 159 -7.65 -15.46 -26.25
C PHE A 159 -6.29 -15.17 -25.63
N VAL A 160 -5.86 -15.96 -24.64
CA VAL A 160 -4.53 -15.87 -24.03
C VAL A 160 -3.45 -16.07 -25.11
N ALA A 161 -3.59 -17.08 -25.96
CA ALA A 161 -2.65 -17.39 -27.04
C ALA A 161 -2.59 -16.27 -28.10
N THR A 162 -3.73 -15.63 -28.40
CA THR A 162 -3.81 -14.49 -29.33
C THR A 162 -3.18 -13.25 -28.73
N ILE A 163 -3.40 -12.99 -27.44
CA ILE A 163 -2.72 -11.95 -26.68
C ILE A 163 -1.21 -12.21 -26.69
N THR A 164 -0.74 -13.38 -26.27
CA THR A 164 0.71 -13.68 -26.23
C THR A 164 1.37 -13.60 -27.61
N ARG A 165 0.67 -13.99 -28.68
CA ARG A 165 1.16 -13.82 -30.06
C ARG A 165 1.19 -12.34 -30.47
N GLY A 166 0.19 -11.55 -30.10
CA GLY A 166 0.19 -10.10 -30.26
C GLY A 166 1.28 -9.40 -29.43
N PHE A 167 1.63 -9.94 -28.26
CA PHE A 167 2.66 -9.42 -27.36
C PHE A 167 4.09 -9.58 -27.91
N HIS A 168 4.36 -10.45 -28.89
CA HIS A 168 5.70 -10.46 -29.51
C HIS A 168 5.99 -9.16 -30.28
N THR A 169 4.95 -8.50 -30.80
CA THR A 169 5.08 -7.21 -31.53
C THR A 169 4.63 -6.02 -30.68
N ALA A 170 3.62 -6.20 -29.83
CA ALA A 170 3.05 -5.15 -28.95
C ALA A 170 3.63 -5.15 -27.53
N GLY A 171 4.23 -6.24 -27.07
CA GLY A 171 4.73 -6.41 -25.71
C GLY A 171 5.98 -5.58 -25.41
N HIS A 172 6.82 -5.32 -26.42
CA HIS A 172 7.89 -4.33 -26.29
C HIS A 172 7.32 -2.91 -26.15
N ALA A 173 6.26 -2.57 -26.88
CA ALA A 173 5.62 -1.26 -26.80
C ALA A 173 4.89 -1.06 -25.45
N VAL A 174 4.15 -2.06 -24.98
CA VAL A 174 3.48 -2.04 -23.67
C VAL A 174 4.50 -2.07 -22.54
N GLY A 175 5.55 -2.89 -22.65
CA GLY A 175 6.65 -2.95 -21.70
C GLY A 175 7.39 -1.62 -21.59
N MET A 176 7.70 -0.98 -22.73
CA MET A 176 8.24 0.38 -22.74
C MET A 176 7.26 1.38 -22.14
N ALA A 177 5.97 1.31 -22.47
CA ALA A 177 4.97 2.24 -21.94
C ALA A 177 4.88 2.15 -20.41
N VAL A 178 4.91 0.94 -19.85
CA VAL A 178 4.92 0.71 -18.39
C VAL A 178 6.21 1.22 -17.76
N LEU A 179 7.38 0.95 -18.37
CA LEU A 179 8.67 1.46 -17.88
C LEU A 179 8.75 2.98 -17.95
N ILE A 180 8.21 3.60 -19.01
CA ILE A 180 8.10 5.04 -19.17
C ILE A 180 7.17 5.62 -18.10
N ALA A 181 6.00 5.02 -17.90
CA ALA A 181 5.05 5.46 -16.87
C ALA A 181 5.66 5.35 -15.46
N LEU A 182 6.38 4.26 -15.16
CA LEU A 182 7.09 4.08 -13.90
C LEU A 182 8.22 5.11 -13.75
N GLY A 183 8.99 5.34 -14.80
CA GLY A 183 10.05 6.35 -14.85
C GLY A 183 9.52 7.76 -14.61
N ILE A 184 8.40 8.13 -15.26
CA ILE A 184 7.68 9.39 -15.05
C ILE A 184 7.20 9.49 -13.60
N TYR A 185 6.61 8.43 -13.05
CA TYR A 185 6.15 8.42 -11.67
C TYR A 185 7.31 8.63 -10.68
N VAL A 186 8.42 7.89 -10.84
CA VAL A 186 9.60 8.02 -9.97
C VAL A 186 10.23 9.39 -10.10
N THR A 187 10.42 9.90 -11.32
CA THR A 187 10.96 11.26 -11.53
C THR A 187 10.05 12.33 -10.98
N TYR A 188 8.72 12.22 -11.15
CA TYR A 188 7.75 13.11 -10.52
C TYR A 188 7.86 13.08 -8.99
N ARG A 189 7.98 11.89 -8.39
CA ARG A 189 8.15 11.74 -6.93
C ARG A 189 9.47 12.31 -6.44
N VAL A 190 10.57 12.09 -7.15
CA VAL A 190 11.89 12.66 -6.82
C VAL A 190 11.88 14.18 -7.00
N TRP A 191 11.26 14.70 -8.06
CA TRP A 191 11.11 16.13 -8.29
C TRP A 191 10.27 16.79 -7.20
N LEU A 192 9.13 16.19 -6.82
CA LEU A 192 8.34 16.65 -5.67
C LEU A 192 9.18 16.65 -4.39
N TYR A 193 9.94 15.58 -4.13
CA TYR A 193 10.80 15.49 -2.97
C TYR A 193 11.89 16.58 -2.96
N GLN A 194 12.56 16.82 -4.10
CA GLN A 194 13.57 17.88 -4.22
C GLN A 194 12.95 19.28 -4.12
N LYS A 195 11.83 19.54 -4.80
CA LYS A 195 11.08 20.79 -4.73
C LYS A 195 10.63 21.09 -3.30
N HIS A 196 10.16 20.09 -2.57
CA HIS A 196 9.72 20.25 -1.18
C HIS A 196 10.87 20.26 -0.18
N ARG A 197 12.05 19.74 -0.55
CA ARG A 197 13.29 19.87 0.23
C ARG A 197 13.80 21.32 0.25
N ILE A 198 13.51 22.13 -0.77
CA ILE A 198 13.85 23.56 -0.80
C ILE A 198 13.02 24.36 0.22
N PHE A 199 11.76 23.98 0.47
CA PHE A 199 10.91 24.60 1.48
C PHE A 199 11.25 24.21 2.93
N ARG A 200 12.24 23.34 3.17
CA ARG A 200 12.69 23.00 4.54
C ARG A 200 13.59 24.05 5.18
N VAL A 201 14.14 24.99 4.42
CA VAL A 201 14.97 26.07 4.97
C VAL A 201 14.07 27.24 5.37
N VAL A 202 13.20 27.00 6.35
CA VAL A 202 12.53 28.11 7.03
C VAL A 202 13.49 28.59 8.12
N PRO A 203 14.01 29.83 8.04
CA PRO A 203 14.91 30.35 9.07
C PRO A 203 14.19 30.34 10.42
N ARG A 204 14.86 29.78 11.44
CA ARG A 204 14.34 29.73 12.81
C ARG A 204 14.86 30.92 13.60
N ILE A 205 14.01 31.51 14.41
CA ILE A 205 14.36 32.55 15.38
C ILE A 205 14.32 31.97 16.79
N GLN A 206 15.21 32.44 17.66
CA GLN A 206 15.17 32.09 19.09
C GLN A 206 14.01 32.83 19.78
N VAL A 207 13.44 32.21 20.81
CA VAL A 207 12.23 32.73 21.50
C VAL A 207 12.52 34.08 22.17
N GLU A 208 13.71 34.24 22.74
CA GLU A 208 14.16 35.45 23.42
C GLU A 208 14.29 36.63 22.46
N GLU A 209 14.76 36.36 21.24
CA GLU A 209 14.92 37.37 20.20
C GLU A 209 13.55 37.81 19.64
N LEU A 210 12.61 36.87 19.45
CA LEU A 210 11.24 37.19 19.09
C LEU A 210 10.55 38.04 20.19
N ALA A 211 10.76 37.68 21.46
CA ALA A 211 10.22 38.43 22.60
C ALA A 211 10.77 39.86 22.65
N ARG A 212 12.07 40.05 22.38
CA ARG A 212 12.70 41.38 22.31
C ARG A 212 12.09 42.25 21.21
N ARG A 213 11.85 41.70 20.02
CA ARG A 213 11.22 42.41 18.91
C ARG A 213 9.77 42.82 19.22
N LEU A 214 9.01 41.94 19.86
CA LEU A 214 7.65 42.23 20.31
C LEU A 214 7.58 43.30 21.41
N ALA A 215 8.66 43.51 22.17
CA ALA A 215 8.77 44.55 23.20
C ALA A 215 9.33 45.89 22.66
N SER A 216 9.77 45.94 21.41
CA SER A 216 10.35 47.12 20.77
C SER A 216 9.34 47.88 19.90
N GLU A 217 9.72 49.03 19.35
CA GLU A 217 8.89 49.77 18.38
C GLU A 217 8.59 48.98 17.10
N GLU A 218 9.34 47.90 16.83
CA GLU A 218 9.10 46.98 15.70
C GLU A 218 7.88 46.06 15.90
N ALA A 219 7.24 46.06 17.07
CA ALA A 219 6.09 45.20 17.38
C ALA A 219 4.94 45.35 16.36
N GLY A 220 4.75 46.55 15.80
CA GLY A 220 3.74 46.80 14.77
C GLY A 220 3.95 45.99 13.48
N ASN A 221 5.19 45.61 13.18
CA ASN A 221 5.64 44.95 11.96
C ASN A 221 5.79 43.42 12.10
N VAL A 222 5.44 42.86 13.27
CA VAL A 222 5.54 41.43 13.57
C VAL A 222 4.14 40.84 13.67
N GLN A 223 3.90 39.72 12.98
CA GLN A 223 2.70 38.91 13.13
C GLN A 223 3.08 37.51 13.58
N VAL A 224 2.65 37.15 14.79
CA VAL A 224 2.80 35.79 15.31
C VAL A 224 1.60 34.95 14.89
N VAL A 225 1.84 33.71 14.44
CA VAL A 225 0.82 32.78 13.94
C VAL A 225 0.94 31.45 14.67
N ASP A 226 -0.14 31.04 15.32
CA ASP A 226 -0.29 29.74 15.97
C ASP A 226 -0.82 28.71 14.97
N VAL A 227 -0.01 27.69 14.64
CA VAL A 227 -0.40 26.60 13.73
C VAL A 227 -0.60 25.26 14.45
N ARG A 228 -0.83 25.27 15.77
CA ARG A 228 -1.15 24.05 16.52
C ARG A 228 -2.46 23.44 16.01
N SER A 229 -2.40 22.14 15.70
CA SER A 229 -3.56 21.36 15.26
C SER A 229 -4.54 21.07 16.41
N HIS A 230 -5.78 20.70 16.08
CA HIS A 230 -6.89 20.42 16.99
C HIS A 230 -6.57 19.52 18.21
N GLY A 231 -5.58 18.63 18.13
CA GLY A 231 -5.13 17.80 19.28
C GLY A 231 -4.22 18.50 20.30
N TYR A 232 -3.68 19.68 19.98
CA TYR A 232 -2.77 20.49 20.82
C TYR A 232 -3.29 21.92 21.06
N TYR A 233 -4.47 22.22 20.54
CA TYR A 233 -5.12 23.52 20.65
C TYR A 233 -6.44 23.34 21.41
N ASP A 234 -6.41 23.58 22.71
CA ASP A 234 -7.60 23.66 23.56
C ASP A 234 -7.98 25.14 23.76
N SER A 235 -9.25 25.44 24.04
CA SER A 235 -9.72 26.80 24.32
C SER A 235 -8.97 27.47 25.48
N ASP A 236 -8.49 26.66 26.44
CA ASP A 236 -7.73 27.08 27.62
C ASP A 236 -6.21 27.12 27.39
N ALA A 237 -5.74 26.76 26.19
CA ALA A 237 -4.31 26.77 25.89
C ALA A 237 -3.77 28.21 25.90
N GLN A 238 -2.71 28.44 26.68
CA GLN A 238 -1.97 29.70 26.64
C GLN A 238 -1.41 29.94 25.23
N ARG A 239 -1.43 31.21 24.82
CA ARG A 239 -0.99 31.66 23.49
C ARG A 239 -0.05 32.83 23.65
N ILE A 240 0.82 33.02 22.66
CA ILE A 240 1.61 34.24 22.57
C ILE A 240 0.65 35.41 22.34
N LYS A 241 0.73 36.44 23.17
CA LYS A 241 -0.17 37.61 23.10
C LYS A 241 -0.12 38.24 21.71
N GLY A 242 -1.29 38.45 21.10
CA GLY A 242 -1.41 39.01 19.75
C GLY A 242 -1.22 37.99 18.61
N SER A 243 -1.07 36.70 18.89
CA SER A 243 -1.01 35.67 17.85
C SER A 243 -2.39 35.43 17.23
N ILE A 244 -2.43 35.27 15.90
CA ILE A 244 -3.60 34.76 15.18
C ILE A 244 -3.49 33.25 15.04
N ARG A 245 -4.62 32.55 15.12
CA ARG A 245 -4.66 31.11 14.87
C ARG A 245 -4.78 30.87 13.37
N LEU A 246 -4.01 29.92 12.86
CA LEU A 246 -4.13 29.44 11.50
C LEU A 246 -4.35 27.92 11.48
N GLU A 247 -5.55 27.49 11.13
CA GLU A 247 -5.97 26.08 11.15
C GLU A 247 -5.36 25.34 9.93
N PRO A 248 -4.54 24.28 10.15
CA PRO A 248 -3.87 23.58 9.05
C PRO A 248 -4.80 23.03 7.97
N ASN A 249 -6.04 22.70 8.35
CA ASN A 249 -7.04 22.09 7.46
C ASN A 249 -7.75 23.12 6.55
N HIS A 250 -7.70 24.41 6.87
CA HIS A 250 -8.32 25.49 6.08
C HIS A 250 -7.30 26.53 5.58
N LEU A 251 -6.03 26.10 5.45
CA LEU A 251 -4.89 26.95 5.12
C LEU A 251 -5.13 27.89 3.93
N GLY A 252 -5.77 27.40 2.87
CA GLY A 252 -5.96 28.14 1.62
C GLY A 252 -6.87 29.37 1.73
N GLU A 253 -7.86 29.35 2.63
CA GLU A 253 -8.73 30.51 2.88
C GLU A 253 -8.09 31.47 3.89
N GLU A 254 -7.50 30.94 4.96
CA GLU A 254 -6.90 31.73 6.03
C GLU A 254 -5.63 32.46 5.57
N LEU A 255 -4.86 31.88 4.65
CA LEU A 255 -3.69 32.53 4.01
C LEU A 255 -4.05 33.85 3.32
N LYS A 256 -5.29 34.02 2.85
CA LYS A 256 -5.73 35.25 2.16
C LYS A 256 -5.88 36.42 3.12
N ASN A 257 -6.14 36.14 4.39
CA ASN A 257 -6.41 37.13 5.44
C ASN A 257 -5.14 37.54 6.20
N LEU A 258 -3.98 36.94 5.88
CA LEU A 258 -2.72 37.31 6.50
C LEU A 258 -2.23 38.68 6.03
N PRO A 259 -1.74 39.53 6.95
CA PRO A 259 -1.11 40.80 6.59
C PRO A 259 0.13 40.53 5.75
N LYS A 260 0.18 41.09 4.54
CA LYS A 260 1.28 40.90 3.57
C LYS A 260 2.46 41.85 3.81
N ASP A 261 2.23 42.88 4.60
CA ASP A 261 3.16 43.95 4.95
C ASP A 261 3.98 43.64 6.21
N LYS A 262 3.69 42.55 6.92
CA LYS A 262 4.32 42.18 8.20
C LYS A 262 5.22 40.96 8.10
N HIS A 263 6.19 40.87 9.01
CA HIS A 263 6.99 39.67 9.21
C HIS A 263 6.20 38.58 9.94
N ILE A 264 5.98 37.45 9.29
CA ILE A 264 5.21 36.32 9.81
C ILE A 264 6.12 35.35 10.55
N TYR A 265 5.84 35.14 11.84
CA TYR A 265 6.51 34.15 12.67
C TYR A 265 5.52 33.06 13.07
N VAL A 266 5.82 31.83 12.67
CA VAL A 266 4.94 30.68 12.89
C VAL A 266 5.46 29.87 14.07
N TYR A 267 4.59 29.48 14.99
CA TYR A 267 4.93 28.57 16.09
C TYR A 267 3.96 27.40 16.17
N CYS A 268 4.48 26.26 16.59
CA CYS A 268 3.73 25.06 16.96
C CYS A 268 4.17 24.61 18.37
N THR A 269 3.65 23.47 18.81
CA THR A 269 4.13 22.76 20.01
C THR A 269 5.60 22.36 19.89
#